data_AF-A0AAV2L7W3-F1
#
_entry.id   AF-A0AAV2L7W3-F1
#
_cell.length_a   1.000
_cell.length_b   1.000
_cell.length_c   1.000
_cell.angle_alpha   90.00
_cell.angle_beta   90.00
_cell.angle_gamma   90.00
#
_symmetry.space_group_name_H-M   'P 1'
#
loop_
_entity.id
_entity.type
_entity.pdbx_description
1 polymer ?
#
loop_
_entity_poly.entity_id
_entity_poly.type
_entity_poly.pdbx_seq_one_letter_code
_entity_poly.pdbx_strand_id
1 'polypeptide(L)'
;MSPSSVLLALSLVHGASVWGLNPDDPNVCSHWESYAVTVQESYAHPFDQIYYTRCTDILNWFKCTKHRISYKTSYRRGVRTMYRRRSQCCPGYFESGDLCVREYRSRRRPRR
;
A
#
# COMPACT_ATOMS: atom_id res chain seq x y z
N MET A 1 -9.57 -30.68 -26.83
CA MET A 1 -8.73 -29.85 -25.93
C MET A 1 -7.42 -29.61 -26.66
N SER A 2 -7.13 -28.36 -27.03
CA SER A 2 -5.97 -28.01 -27.86
C SER A 2 -4.67 -28.08 -27.04
N PRO A 3 -3.55 -28.50 -27.64
CA PRO A 3 -2.26 -28.59 -26.95
C PRO A 3 -1.78 -27.22 -26.42
N SER A 4 -2.22 -26.13 -27.05
CA SER A 4 -1.93 -24.76 -26.63
C SER A 4 -2.52 -24.40 -25.25
N SER A 5 -3.67 -24.98 -24.89
CA SER A 5 -4.30 -24.75 -23.58
C SER A 5 -3.55 -25.46 -22.45
N VAL A 6 -2.89 -26.59 -22.73
CA VAL A 6 -2.11 -27.35 -21.76
C VAL A 6 -0.78 -26.64 -21.46
N LEU A 7 -0.14 -26.07 -22.49
CA LEU A 7 1.11 -25.33 -22.35
C LEU A 7 0.93 -24.04 -21.54
N LEU A 8 -0.19 -23.32 -21.74
CA LEU A 8 -0.52 -22.13 -20.95
C LEU A 8 -0.81 -22.46 -19.48
N ALA A 9 -1.37 -23.64 -19.20
CA ALA A 9 -1.59 -24.08 -17.82
C ALA A 9 -0.27 -24.45 -17.11
N LEU A 10 0.66 -25.09 -17.80
CA LEU A 10 1.96 -25.49 -17.24
C LEU A 10 2.87 -24.30 -16.90
N SER A 11 2.83 -23.21 -17.66
CA SER A 11 3.62 -22.00 -17.39
C SER A 11 3.12 -21.20 -16.18
N LEU A 12 1.82 -21.23 -15.89
CA LEU A 12 1.22 -20.63 -14.70
C LEU A 12 1.63 -21.34 -13.40
N VAL A 13 1.88 -22.65 -13.44
CA VAL A 13 2.27 -23.44 -12.25
C VAL A 13 3.75 -23.24 -11.88
N HIS A 14 4.62 -22.97 -12.86
CA HIS A 14 6.07 -22.78 -12.60
C HIS A 14 6.45 -21.36 -12.14
N GLY A 15 5.54 -20.39 -12.18
CA GLY A 15 5.82 -18.99 -11.84
C GLY A 15 5.71 -18.64 -10.35
N ALA A 16 5.40 -19.60 -9.47
CA ALA A 16 5.06 -19.33 -8.07
C ALA A 16 6.04 -19.96 -7.07
N SER A 17 7.34 -19.92 -7.32
CA SER A 17 8.31 -20.03 -6.23
C SER A 17 8.36 -18.68 -5.51
N VAL A 18 7.42 -18.44 -4.60
CA VAL A 18 7.54 -17.37 -3.61
C VAL A 18 8.66 -17.81 -2.67
N TRP A 19 9.89 -17.39 -2.94
CA TRP A 19 11.03 -17.66 -2.06
C TRP A 19 10.76 -16.93 -0.75
N GLY A 20 10.21 -17.65 0.21
CA GLY A 20 9.99 -17.20 1.57
C GLY A 20 10.87 -18.05 2.47
N LEU A 21 11.58 -17.41 3.39
CA LEU A 21 12.44 -18.10 4.36
C LEU A 21 11.70 -19.24 5.04
N ASN A 22 12.39 -20.37 5.21
CA ASN A 22 11.84 -21.56 5.85
C ASN A 22 11.39 -21.23 7.29
N PRO A 23 10.09 -21.38 7.62
CA PRO A 23 9.57 -21.07 8.96
C PRO A 23 10.13 -21.95 10.08
N ASP A 24 10.72 -23.10 9.74
CA ASP A 24 11.30 -24.04 10.71
C ASP A 24 12.77 -23.73 11.06
N ASP A 25 13.42 -22.77 10.39
CA ASP A 25 14.80 -22.38 10.69
C ASP A 25 14.85 -21.51 11.98
N PRO A 26 15.58 -21.92 13.04
CA PRO A 26 15.66 -21.19 14.30
C PRO A 26 16.31 -19.80 14.17
N ASN A 27 16.95 -19.50 13.05
CA ASN A 27 17.62 -18.23 12.78
C ASN A 27 16.74 -17.25 11.98
N VAL A 28 15.44 -17.54 11.84
CA VAL A 28 14.44 -16.65 11.25
C VAL A 28 13.74 -15.83 12.34
N CYS A 29 13.83 -14.51 12.20
CA CYS A 29 13.23 -13.53 13.08
C CYS A 29 12.05 -12.83 12.39
N SER A 30 11.10 -12.31 13.17
CA SER A 30 10.03 -11.47 12.63
C SER A 30 10.42 -10.00 12.65
N HIS A 31 10.39 -9.35 11.48
CA HIS A 31 10.66 -7.93 11.31
C HIS A 31 9.39 -7.18 10.91
N TRP A 32 9.21 -5.98 11.47
CA TRP A 32 8.14 -5.07 11.07
C TRP A 32 8.64 -4.14 9.98
N GLU A 33 8.07 -4.26 8.79
CA GLU A 33 8.40 -3.41 7.66
C GLU A 33 7.24 -2.44 7.38
N SER A 34 7.58 -1.18 7.13
CA SER A 34 6.65 -0.17 6.66
C SER A 34 6.61 -0.19 5.12
N TYR A 35 5.41 -0.09 4.57
CA TYR A 35 5.20 -0.08 3.13
C TYR A 35 4.18 1.00 2.73
N ALA A 36 4.39 1.59 1.56
CA ALA A 36 3.51 2.62 1.03
C ALA A 36 2.32 1.96 0.31
N VAL A 37 1.11 2.26 0.76
CA VAL A 37 -0.14 1.77 0.17
C VAL A 37 -0.95 2.94 -0.35
N THR A 38 -1.44 2.83 -1.58
CA THR A 38 -2.43 3.76 -2.12
C THR A 38 -3.80 3.40 -1.56
N VAL A 39 -4.33 4.22 -0.68
CA VAL A 39 -5.68 4.07 -0.12
C VAL A 39 -6.61 5.11 -0.70
N GLN A 40 -7.90 4.78 -0.75
CA GLN A 40 -8.93 5.75 -1.11
C GLN A 40 -9.38 6.49 0.15
N GLU A 41 -9.11 7.79 0.20
CA GLU A 41 -9.50 8.65 1.31
C GLU A 41 -10.74 9.48 0.92
N SER A 42 -11.76 9.45 1.77
CA SER A 42 -12.87 10.40 1.68
C SER A 42 -12.44 11.77 2.21
N TYR A 43 -12.72 12.83 1.46
CA TYR A 43 -12.50 14.21 1.88
C TYR A 43 -13.76 15.06 1.65
N ALA A 44 -13.87 16.15 2.42
CA ALA A 44 -14.94 17.13 2.26
C ALA A 44 -14.61 18.03 1.07
N HIS A 45 -15.33 17.85 -0.03
CA HIS A 45 -15.18 18.67 -1.23
C HIS A 45 -16.17 19.85 -1.18
N PRO A 46 -15.69 21.10 -1.19
CA PRO A 46 -16.56 22.27 -1.19
C PRO A 46 -17.25 22.43 -2.55
N PHE A 47 -18.49 22.88 -2.54
CA PHE A 47 -19.21 23.33 -3.72
C PHE A 47 -20.08 24.53 -3.40
N ASP A 48 -20.32 25.37 -4.41
CA ASP A 48 -21.18 26.54 -4.25
C ASP A 48 -22.65 26.16 -4.45
N GLN A 49 -23.47 26.45 -3.45
CA GLN A 49 -24.89 26.21 -3.45
C GLN A 49 -25.63 27.54 -3.58
N ILE A 50 -26.29 27.73 -4.73
CA ILE A 50 -27.13 28.91 -4.99
C ILE A 50 -28.52 28.67 -4.42
N TYR A 51 -29.00 29.60 -3.61
CA TYR A 51 -30.38 29.61 -3.10
C TYR A 51 -30.98 31.01 -3.21
N TYR A 52 -32.29 31.06 -3.42
CA TYR A 52 -33.00 32.32 -3.60
C TYR A 52 -33.62 32.77 -2.29
N THR A 53 -33.40 34.03 -1.92
CA THR A 53 -33.99 34.65 -0.72
C THR A 53 -34.81 35.87 -1.11
N ARG A 54 -35.82 36.22 -0.29
CA ARG A 54 -36.56 37.47 -0.47
C ARG A 54 -35.71 38.64 0.01
N CYS A 55 -35.69 39.70 -0.77
CA CYS A 55 -35.01 40.96 -0.47
C CYS A 55 -35.99 42.13 -0.41
N THR A 56 -35.55 43.24 0.19
CA THR A 56 -36.36 44.44 0.44
C THR A 56 -36.56 45.33 -0.78
N ASP A 57 -35.92 45.04 -1.92
CA ASP A 57 -36.00 45.86 -3.13
C ASP A 57 -37.27 45.60 -3.95
N ILE A 58 -38.17 46.59 -3.94
CA ILE A 58 -39.48 46.61 -4.60
C ILE A 58 -39.38 46.58 -6.14
N LEU A 59 -38.26 47.04 -6.70
CA LEU A 59 -38.08 47.18 -8.15
C LEU A 59 -37.54 45.92 -8.84
N ASN A 60 -37.09 44.90 -8.09
CA ASN A 60 -36.42 43.73 -8.64
C ASN A 60 -37.07 42.43 -8.15
N TRP A 61 -38.33 42.19 -8.56
CA TRP A 61 -39.10 40.94 -8.40
C TRP A 61 -38.74 40.05 -7.18
N PHE A 62 -38.58 40.65 -5.99
CA PHE A 62 -38.38 40.06 -4.66
C PHE A 62 -37.47 38.82 -4.54
N LYS A 63 -36.49 38.61 -5.42
CA LYS A 63 -35.61 37.42 -5.37
C LYS A 63 -34.14 37.84 -5.52
N CYS A 64 -33.38 37.71 -4.44
CA CYS A 64 -31.91 37.76 -4.50
C CYS A 64 -31.33 36.36 -4.58
N THR A 65 -30.25 36.23 -5.34
CA THR A 65 -29.36 35.08 -5.31
C THR A 65 -28.45 35.18 -4.09
N LYS A 66 -28.35 34.10 -3.31
CA LYS A 66 -27.33 33.93 -2.28
C LYS A 66 -26.51 32.70 -2.57
N HIS A 67 -25.22 32.82 -2.27
CA HIS A 67 -24.22 31.77 -2.44
C HIS A 67 -23.83 31.24 -1.06
N ARG A 68 -23.78 29.92 -0.92
CA ARG A 68 -23.33 29.25 0.30
C ARG A 68 -22.39 28.12 -0.07
N ILE A 69 -21.23 28.08 0.57
CA ILE A 69 -20.32 26.95 0.46
C ILE A 69 -20.90 25.79 1.26
N SER A 70 -21.25 24.73 0.55
CA SER A 70 -21.69 23.45 1.10
C SER A 70 -20.65 22.38 0.82
N TYR A 71 -20.64 21.30 1.61
CA TYR A 71 -19.64 20.24 1.50
C TYR A 71 -20.28 18.93 1.08
N LYS A 72 -19.64 18.23 0.14
CA LYS A 72 -20.00 16.87 -0.28
C LYS A 72 -18.83 15.92 -0.05
N THR A 73 -19.11 14.67 0.26
CA THR A 73 -18.08 13.64 0.35
C THR A 73 -17.56 13.31 -1.04
N SER A 74 -16.25 13.47 -1.25
CA SER A 74 -15.56 13.06 -2.47
C SER A 74 -14.38 12.14 -2.12
N TYR A 75 -13.89 11.39 -3.09
CA TYR A 75 -12.82 10.41 -2.87
C TYR A 75 -11.57 10.82 -3.63
N ARG A 76 -10.42 10.69 -2.97
CA ARG A 76 -9.09 10.89 -3.58
C ARG A 76 -8.17 9.72 -3.24
N ARG A 77 -7.20 9.45 -4.11
CA ARG A 77 -6.15 8.46 -3.82
C ARG A 77 -5.03 9.15 -3.05
N GLY A 78 -4.75 8.66 -1.85
CA GLY A 78 -3.65 9.11 -1.00
C GLY A 78 -2.69 7.96 -0.73
N VAL A 79 -1.40 8.25 -0.57
CA VAL A 79 -0.42 7.26 -0.12
C VAL A 79 -0.39 7.27 1.41
N ARG A 80 -0.59 6.11 2.02
CA ARG A 80 -0.44 5.89 3.47
C ARG A 80 0.60 4.83 3.75
N THR A 81 1.36 5.06 4.81
CA THR A 81 2.27 4.06 5.37
C THR A 81 1.47 3.03 6.15
N MET A 82 1.60 1.76 5.77
CA MET A 82 1.06 0.61 6.49
C MET A 82 2.21 -0.25 7.01
N TYR A 83 1.93 -1.10 8.01
CA TYR A 83 2.92 -1.98 8.61
C TYR A 83 2.56 -3.44 8.38
N ARG A 84 3.54 -4.25 8.01
CA ARG A 84 3.39 -5.70 7.84
C ARG A 84 4.55 -6.40 8.55
N ARG A 85 4.22 -7.52 9.19
CA ARG A 85 5.23 -8.44 9.72
C ARG A 85 5.76 -9.32 8.59
N ARG A 86 7.08 -9.36 8.40
CA ARG A 86 7.78 -10.26 7.47
C ARG A 86 8.79 -11.12 8.23
N SER A 87 9.04 -12.33 7.74
CA SER A 87 10.17 -13.17 8.18
C SER A 87 11.45 -12.66 7.53
N GLN A 88 12.52 -12.54 8.32
CA GLN A 88 13.86 -12.15 7.88
C GLN A 88 14.90 -12.87 8.74
N CYS A 89 16.09 -13.17 8.21
CA CYS A 89 17.17 -13.69 9.03
C CYS A 89 17.51 -12.76 10.20
N CYS A 90 17.75 -13.35 11.37
CA CYS A 90 18.15 -12.61 12.57
C CYS A 90 19.48 -11.86 12.35
N PRO A 91 19.73 -10.77 13.11
CA PRO A 91 20.99 -10.03 13.00
C PRO A 91 22.22 -10.93 13.15
N GLY A 92 23.14 -10.87 12.18
CA GLY A 92 24.35 -11.71 12.13
C GLY A 92 24.24 -12.98 11.28
N TYR A 93 23.08 -13.23 10.69
CA TYR A 93 22.83 -14.27 9.70
C TYR A 93 22.47 -13.65 8.36
N PHE A 94 22.86 -14.30 7.28
CA PHE A 94 22.53 -13.89 5.92
C PHE A 94 21.65 -14.94 5.25
N GLU A 95 20.83 -14.48 4.31
CA GLU A 95 19.93 -15.32 3.53
C GLU A 95 20.72 -16.02 2.42
N SER A 96 20.70 -17.35 2.42
CA SER A 96 21.31 -18.19 1.40
C SER A 96 20.25 -19.15 0.86
N GLY A 97 19.48 -18.70 -0.13
CA GLY A 97 18.25 -19.37 -0.55
C GLY A 97 17.20 -19.31 0.57
N ASP A 98 16.61 -20.45 0.93
CA ASP A 98 15.54 -20.50 1.95
C ASP A 98 16.06 -20.62 3.40
N LEU A 99 17.38 -20.57 3.62
CA LEU A 99 18.04 -20.80 4.92
C LEU A 99 18.82 -19.58 5.39
N CYS A 100 18.89 -19.41 6.71
CA CYS A 100 19.68 -18.37 7.37
C CYS A 100 21.00 -18.94 7.88
N VAL A 101 22.10 -18.61 7.20
CA VAL A 101 23.43 -19.10 7.53
C VAL A 101 24.25 -18.01 8.23
N ARG A 102 25.10 -18.40 9.19
CA ARG A 102 26.06 -17.46 9.79
C ARG A 102 27.20 -17.24 8.81
N GLU A 103 27.67 -16.00 8.74
CA GLU A 103 28.96 -15.71 8.14
C GLU A 103 30.05 -16.30 9.04
N TYR A 104 30.54 -17.49 8.69
CA TYR A 104 31.79 -17.99 9.26
C TYR A 104 32.86 -16.99 8.86
N ARG A 105 33.37 -16.26 9.86
CA ARG A 105 34.45 -15.28 9.78
C ARG A 105 35.68 -15.87 9.08
N SER A 106 35.65 -15.89 7.75
CA SER A 106 36.78 -16.19 6.85
C SER A 106 37.74 -15.00 6.76
N ARG A 107 37.44 -13.89 7.44
CA ARG A 107 38.44 -12.89 7.81
C ARG A 107 39.33 -13.42 8.95
N ARG A 108 40.30 -14.27 8.58
CA ARG A 108 41.61 -14.28 9.24
C ARG A 108 42.10 -12.82 9.23
N ARG A 109 41.88 -12.07 10.31
CA ARG A 109 42.69 -10.88 10.57
C ARG A 109 44.13 -11.39 10.71
N PRO A 110 45.12 -10.88 9.95
CA PRO A 110 46.49 -11.09 10.34
C PRO A 110 46.66 -10.49 11.73
N ARG A 111 47.21 -11.28 12.66
CA ARG A 111 47.70 -10.77 13.94
C ARG A 111 48.72 -9.68 13.60
N ARG A 112 48.50 -8.46 14.07
CA ARG A 112 49.58 -7.48 14.27
C ARG A 112 50.23 -7.79 15.60
#